data_AF-A0AAV9U948-F1
#
_entry.id   AF-A0AAV9U948-F1
#
_cell.length_a   1.000
_cell.length_b   1.000
_cell.length_c   1.000
_cell.angle_alpha   90.00
_cell.angle_beta   90.00
_cell.angle_gamma   90.00
#
_symmetry.space_group_name_H-M   'P 1'
#
loop_
_entity.id
_entity.type
_entity.pdbx_description
1 polymer ?
#
loop_
_entity_poly.entity_id
_entity_poly.type
_entity_poly.pdbx_seq_one_letter_code
_entity_poly.pdbx_strand_id
1 'polypeptide(L)'
;MYAAIFTSMVRFSSDIFVSLYLQALSLATAFMYFLPHLKDWEPFKIDALGLITIVGTVEVDRAVGRLVRSAYAEFAPLLGAYTVASNQITETIPGFTLYNITDGIKATDLTGWFTRWLTCQPLKYNATVITTTISPAIPLRGKLRRWTFGAIHIILMLGIMALAGVIDDWWGFMNGASILLSVLVRYTIVELNRRAIDTAALKALEESDEDVKILVTLPNGKAVTIHTRRKILLYCLLTNPRPAYPTVYKIAQFIGWTAFGCHIVSLGMSTLILQILTVVLLAGSTVLVTYRVGDDEGRISRHLVLNCINEDGQPDFRAYAYARFKLTEKEEESMQLWNLFPHKSNEKWWSRYIDCKGDISKFKNWDRILSFS
;
A
#
# COMPACT_ATOMS: atom_id res chain seq x y z
N MET A 1 34.20 12.21 -53.89
CA MET A 1 32.87 12.65 -53.41
C MET A 1 32.53 12.08 -52.03
N TYR A 2 32.57 10.76 -51.82
CA TYR A 2 32.27 10.14 -50.51
C TYR A 2 33.21 10.54 -49.36
N ALA A 3 34.52 10.71 -49.62
CA ALA A 3 35.47 11.15 -48.59
C ALA A 3 35.18 12.56 -48.06
N ALA A 4 34.79 13.50 -48.93
CA ALA A 4 34.49 14.88 -48.52
C ALA A 4 33.20 15.00 -47.69
N ILE A 5 32.21 14.14 -47.96
CA ILE A 5 30.96 14.06 -47.19
C ILE A 5 31.22 13.49 -45.79
N PHE A 6 32.08 12.47 -45.68
CA PHE A 6 32.45 11.88 -44.39
C PHE A 6 33.22 12.86 -43.49
N THR A 7 34.19 13.61 -44.03
CA THR A 7 34.93 14.62 -43.25
C THR A 7 34.06 15.80 -42.82
N SER A 8 33.07 16.17 -43.65
CA SER A 8 32.07 17.20 -43.32
C SER A 8 31.12 16.75 -42.20
N MET A 9 30.64 15.50 -42.25
CA MET A 9 29.79 14.92 -41.20
C MET A 9 30.51 14.79 -39.85
N VAL A 10 31.79 14.40 -39.86
CA VAL A 10 32.60 14.28 -38.63
C VAL A 10 32.87 15.66 -38.01
N ARG A 11 33.17 16.70 -38.83
CA ARG A 11 33.31 18.08 -38.34
C ARG A 11 32.01 18.64 -37.78
N PHE A 12 30.88 18.41 -38.46
CA PHE A 12 29.58 18.86 -38.00
C PHE A 12 29.19 18.21 -36.65
N SER A 13 29.50 16.92 -36.48
CA SER A 13 29.28 16.22 -35.22
C SER A 13 30.21 16.73 -34.10
N SER A 14 31.47 17.04 -34.39
CA SER A 14 32.39 17.61 -33.39
C SER A 14 32.02 19.04 -32.99
N ASP A 15 31.57 19.87 -33.93
CA ASP A 15 31.20 21.26 -33.65
C ASP A 15 29.93 21.35 -32.80
N ILE A 16 28.96 20.45 -33.01
CA ILE A 16 27.80 20.31 -32.14
C ILE A 16 28.21 19.87 -30.73
N PHE A 17 29.12 18.90 -30.62
CA PHE A 17 29.58 18.39 -29.32
C PHE A 17 30.36 19.46 -28.54
N VAL A 18 31.21 20.23 -29.22
CA VAL A 18 31.96 21.35 -28.63
C VAL A 18 31.02 22.48 -28.23
N SER A 19 30.02 22.81 -29.04
CA SER A 19 29.01 23.82 -28.72
C SER A 19 28.17 23.43 -27.50
N LEU A 20 27.69 22.18 -27.44
CA LEU A 20 26.98 21.64 -26.27
C LEU A 20 27.87 21.63 -25.02
N TYR A 21 29.15 21.27 -25.16
CA TYR A 21 30.10 21.30 -24.06
C TYR A 21 30.34 22.72 -23.53
N LEU A 22 30.53 23.70 -24.42
CA LEU A 22 30.71 25.10 -24.04
C LEU A 22 29.45 25.70 -23.41
N GLN A 23 28.26 25.35 -23.90
CA GLN A 23 26.98 25.74 -23.29
C GLN A 23 26.79 25.11 -21.92
N ALA A 24 27.13 23.83 -21.75
CA ALA A 24 27.09 23.16 -20.46
C ALA A 24 28.08 23.79 -19.48
N LEU A 25 29.28 24.16 -19.95
CA LEU A 25 30.30 24.84 -19.15
C LEU A 25 29.87 26.26 -18.76
N SER A 26 29.24 27.02 -19.67
CA SER A 26 28.71 28.36 -19.36
C SER A 26 27.52 28.32 -18.40
N LEU A 27 26.66 27.31 -18.53
CA LEU A 27 25.57 27.07 -17.59
C LEU A 27 26.13 26.67 -16.22
N ALA A 28 27.15 25.81 -16.18
CA ALA A 28 27.80 25.40 -14.93
C ALA A 28 28.49 26.58 -14.23
N THR A 29 29.17 27.46 -14.97
CA THR A 29 29.80 28.66 -14.38
C THR A 29 28.79 29.69 -13.92
N ALA A 30 27.74 29.97 -14.71
CA ALA A 30 26.65 30.85 -14.29
C ALA A 30 25.93 30.30 -13.04
N PHE A 31 25.71 28.99 -12.99
CA PHE A 31 25.16 28.31 -11.82
C PHE A 31 26.09 28.43 -10.61
N MET A 32 27.41 28.26 -10.79
CA MET A 32 28.38 28.44 -9.71
C MET A 32 28.39 29.86 -9.13
N TYR A 33 28.24 30.89 -9.97
CA TYR A 33 28.12 32.28 -9.50
C TYR A 33 26.83 32.56 -8.74
N PHE A 34 25.77 31.80 -9.02
CA PHE A 34 24.45 31.96 -8.38
C PHE A 34 24.33 31.20 -7.04
N LEU A 35 25.11 30.15 -6.82
CA LEU A 35 25.09 29.32 -5.60
C LEU A 35 25.23 30.11 -4.28
N PRO A 36 26.14 31.09 -4.14
CA PRO A 36 26.24 31.86 -2.89
C PRO A 36 24.97 32.64 -2.58
N HIS A 37 24.29 33.16 -3.61
CA HIS A 37 23.03 33.88 -3.43
C HIS A 37 21.91 32.96 -2.95
N LEU A 38 21.94 31.68 -3.36
CA LEU A 38 20.98 30.68 -2.90
C LEU A 38 21.22 30.26 -1.44
N LYS A 39 22.49 30.25 -1.00
CA LYS A 39 22.84 29.91 0.38
C LYS A 39 22.25 30.92 1.38
N ASP A 40 22.31 32.20 1.03
CA ASP A 40 21.83 33.30 1.88
C ASP A 40 20.35 33.64 1.64
N TRP A 41 19.68 32.93 0.73
CA TRP A 41 18.29 33.19 0.39
C TRP A 41 17.33 32.64 1.45
N GLU A 42 16.93 33.51 2.38
CA GLU A 42 15.95 33.20 3.43
C GLU A 42 14.88 34.31 3.57
N PRO A 43 14.04 34.56 2.53
CA PRO A 43 13.00 35.59 2.59
C PRO A 43 11.89 35.31 3.62
N PHE A 44 11.75 34.06 4.07
CA PHE A 44 10.77 33.65 5.07
C PHE A 44 11.22 32.35 5.76
N LYS A 45 10.69 32.11 6.96
CA LYS A 45 10.94 30.88 7.74
C LYS A 45 9.78 29.91 7.55
N ILE A 46 10.06 28.70 7.07
CA ILE A 46 9.09 27.62 7.00
C ILE A 46 9.28 26.74 8.23
N ASP A 47 8.20 26.47 8.98
CA ASP A 47 8.19 25.37 9.95
C ASP A 47 7.98 24.04 9.20
N ALA A 48 9.01 23.62 8.47
CA ALA A 48 8.99 22.37 7.71
C ALA A 48 8.90 21.15 8.64
N LEU A 49 9.30 21.32 9.91
CA LEU A 49 9.30 20.28 10.92
C LEU A 49 7.88 19.87 11.34
N GLY A 50 7.02 20.83 11.67
CA GLY A 50 5.62 20.55 12.00
C GLY A 50 4.86 19.89 10.84
N LEU A 51 5.18 20.31 9.61
CA LEU A 51 4.55 19.78 8.40
C LEU A 51 4.93 18.33 8.13
N ILE A 52 6.20 17.94 8.34
CA ILE A 52 6.68 16.59 8.02
C ILE A 52 6.34 15.56 9.10
N THR A 53 6.20 16.01 10.34
CA THR A 53 5.96 15.12 11.49
C THR A 53 4.50 14.68 11.60
N ILE A 54 3.54 15.52 11.20
CA ILE A 54 2.11 15.24 11.40
C ILE A 54 1.40 14.87 10.09
N VAL A 55 1.75 15.50 8.97
CA VAL A 55 0.99 15.38 7.73
C VAL A 55 1.23 14.02 7.05
N GLY A 56 0.14 13.33 6.71
CA GLY A 56 0.17 12.11 5.91
C GLY A 56 0.45 10.83 6.71
N THR A 57 0.59 10.89 8.04
CA THR A 57 0.97 9.73 8.86
C THR A 57 -0.06 8.61 8.80
N VAL A 58 -1.35 8.96 8.94
CA VAL A 58 -2.47 8.01 8.83
C VAL A 58 -2.59 7.47 7.41
N GLU A 59 -2.42 8.32 6.41
CA GLU A 59 -2.51 7.95 5.00
C GLU A 59 -1.36 7.03 4.58
N VAL A 60 -0.14 7.28 5.08
CA VAL A 60 1.05 6.44 4.85
C VAL A 60 0.92 5.11 5.58
N ASP A 61 0.46 5.12 6.84
CA ASP A 61 0.18 3.90 7.58
C ASP A 61 -0.81 3.00 6.82
N ARG A 62 -1.93 3.57 6.35
CA ARG A 62 -2.89 2.87 5.52
C ARG A 62 -2.29 2.41 4.20
N ALA A 63 -1.59 3.28 3.46
CA ALA A 63 -1.11 2.95 2.12
C ALA A 63 -0.01 1.89 2.13
N VAL A 64 0.98 2.02 3.01
CA VAL A 64 2.14 1.11 3.15
C VAL A 64 1.76 -0.16 3.91
N GLY A 65 0.95 -0.04 4.97
CA GLY A 65 0.57 -1.17 5.83
C GLY A 65 -0.29 -2.21 5.14
N ARG A 66 -0.88 -1.93 3.97
CA ARG A 66 -1.50 -2.95 3.10
C ARG A 66 -0.53 -4.02 2.61
N LEU A 67 0.77 -3.70 2.59
CA LEU A 67 1.84 -4.54 2.05
C LEU A 67 1.68 -4.86 0.55
N VAL A 68 0.80 -4.18 -0.17
CA VAL A 68 0.66 -4.29 -1.63
C VAL A 68 1.93 -3.82 -2.32
N ARG A 69 2.34 -4.51 -3.39
CA ARG A 69 3.49 -4.09 -4.20
C ARG A 69 3.10 -2.96 -5.14
N SER A 70 3.96 -1.95 -5.24
CA SER A 70 3.77 -0.82 -6.13
C SER A 70 4.91 -0.70 -7.13
N ALA A 71 4.57 -0.32 -8.37
CA ALA A 71 5.57 -0.04 -9.41
C ALA A 71 6.36 1.24 -9.13
N TYR A 72 5.69 2.26 -8.57
CA TYR A 72 6.24 3.62 -8.46
C TYR A 72 6.58 4.00 -7.01
N ALA A 73 5.80 3.49 -6.04
CA ALA A 73 5.89 3.94 -4.65
C ALA A 73 6.96 3.22 -3.81
N GLU A 74 7.51 2.09 -4.27
CA GLU A 74 8.34 1.20 -3.43
C GLU A 74 9.62 1.88 -2.89
N PHE A 75 10.21 2.79 -3.67
CA PHE A 75 11.42 3.54 -3.32
C PHE A 75 11.16 5.05 -3.18
N ALA A 76 9.90 5.49 -3.27
CA ALA A 76 9.56 6.90 -3.13
C ALA A 76 9.71 7.34 -1.67
N PRO A 77 10.40 8.46 -1.37
CA PRO A 77 10.54 8.95 0.00
C PRO A 77 9.18 9.46 0.51
N LEU A 78 8.85 9.25 1.79
CA LEU A 78 7.53 9.61 2.33
C LEU A 78 7.63 10.51 3.55
N LEU A 79 6.60 11.32 3.71
CA LEU A 79 6.25 11.93 4.99
C LEU A 79 5.91 10.85 6.01
N GLY A 80 6.07 11.15 7.30
CA GLY A 80 5.71 10.22 8.36
C GLY A 80 6.48 8.88 8.32
N ALA A 81 7.72 8.84 7.82
CA ALA A 81 8.51 7.62 7.72
C ALA A 81 8.69 6.88 9.07
N TYR A 82 8.59 7.61 10.19
CA TYR A 82 8.60 7.05 11.54
C TYR A 82 7.46 6.05 11.79
N THR A 83 6.32 6.15 11.09
CA THR A 83 5.20 5.21 11.20
C THR A 83 5.65 3.76 10.95
N VAL A 84 6.54 3.58 9.97
CA VAL A 84 7.12 2.28 9.62
C VAL A 84 8.16 1.86 10.67
N ALA A 85 9.04 2.77 11.09
CA ALA A 85 10.04 2.50 12.13
C ALA A 85 9.40 2.14 13.49
N SER A 86 8.25 2.73 13.79
CA SER A 86 7.44 2.49 15.00
C SER A 86 6.62 1.20 14.95
N ASN A 87 6.66 0.47 13.83
CA ASN A 87 5.85 -0.73 13.59
C ASN A 87 4.33 -0.51 13.43
N GLN A 88 3.86 0.73 13.33
CA GLN A 88 2.42 1.04 13.29
C GLN A 88 1.72 0.33 12.13
N ILE A 89 2.42 0.18 11.00
CA ILE A 89 1.93 -0.51 9.79
C ILE A 89 1.51 -1.98 9.99
N THR A 90 1.91 -2.59 11.12
CA THR A 90 1.55 -3.99 11.46
C THR A 90 0.46 -4.09 12.53
N GLU A 91 0.13 -2.98 13.19
CA GLU A 91 -0.87 -2.95 14.26
C GLU A 91 -2.26 -3.32 13.72
N THR A 92 -3.05 -4.00 14.54
CA THR A 92 -4.40 -4.41 14.16
C THR A 92 -5.36 -3.23 14.27
N ILE A 93 -6.19 -3.00 13.24
CA ILE A 93 -7.23 -1.97 13.27
C ILE A 93 -8.51 -2.58 13.86
N PRO A 94 -9.09 -2.00 14.93
CA PRO A 94 -10.32 -2.54 15.53
C PRO A 94 -11.56 -2.28 14.66
N GLY A 95 -12.67 -2.93 15.01
CA GLY A 95 -13.99 -2.71 14.39
C GLY A 95 -14.28 -3.59 13.18
N PHE A 96 -13.37 -4.50 12.83
CA PHE A 96 -13.65 -5.58 11.89
C PHE A 96 -14.18 -6.79 12.66
N THR A 97 -15.07 -7.57 12.05
CA THR A 97 -15.49 -8.86 12.60
C THR A 97 -15.58 -9.86 11.47
N LEU A 98 -14.91 -10.99 11.65
CA LEU A 98 -14.90 -12.10 10.72
C LEU A 98 -15.77 -13.23 11.27
N TYR A 99 -16.67 -13.69 10.42
CA TYR A 99 -17.53 -14.84 10.65
C TYR A 99 -17.10 -15.92 9.68
N ASN A 100 -16.39 -16.94 10.17
CA ASN A 100 -16.13 -18.16 9.41
C ASN A 100 -17.36 -19.04 9.56
N ILE A 101 -18.24 -18.94 8.56
CA ILE A 101 -19.57 -19.55 8.59
C ILE A 101 -19.45 -21.08 8.53
N THR A 102 -18.50 -21.59 7.74
CA THR A 102 -18.29 -23.03 7.55
C THR A 102 -17.82 -23.72 8.83
N ASP A 103 -16.93 -23.09 9.60
CA ASP A 103 -16.40 -23.67 10.85
C ASP A 103 -17.14 -23.20 12.11
N GLY A 104 -18.13 -22.30 11.99
CA GLY A 104 -18.84 -21.76 13.14
C GLY A 104 -17.95 -20.92 14.07
N ILE A 105 -16.94 -20.23 13.52
CA ILE A 105 -15.99 -19.41 14.29
C ILE A 105 -16.24 -17.92 14.05
N LYS A 106 -16.33 -17.15 15.14
CA LYS A 106 -16.36 -15.69 15.10
C LYS A 106 -15.05 -15.12 15.66
N ALA A 107 -14.38 -14.29 14.88
CA ALA A 107 -13.18 -13.57 15.29
C ALA A 107 -13.42 -12.05 15.21
N THR A 108 -13.00 -11.32 16.23
CA THR A 108 -13.11 -9.85 16.30
C THR A 108 -11.81 -9.14 15.94
N ASP A 109 -10.76 -9.91 15.68
CA ASP A 109 -9.44 -9.46 15.30
C ASP A 109 -9.05 -10.05 13.94
N LEU A 110 -8.47 -9.18 13.11
CA LEU A 110 -7.95 -9.50 11.80
C LEU A 110 -6.52 -8.97 11.70
N THR A 111 -5.74 -9.52 10.78
CA THR A 111 -4.38 -9.04 10.57
C THR A 111 -4.34 -7.57 10.14
N GLY A 112 -3.31 -6.86 10.60
CA GLY A 112 -3.17 -5.41 10.39
C GLY A 112 -3.05 -5.03 8.91
N TRP A 113 -2.40 -5.89 8.13
CA TRP A 113 -2.28 -5.67 6.68
C TRP A 113 -3.61 -5.88 5.95
N PHE A 114 -4.37 -6.90 6.34
CA PHE A 114 -5.60 -7.28 5.66
C PHE A 114 -6.72 -6.28 5.90
N THR A 115 -6.85 -5.79 7.14
CA THR A 115 -7.79 -4.71 7.48
C THR A 115 -7.51 -3.43 6.68
N ARG A 116 -6.24 -3.00 6.60
CA ARG A 116 -5.84 -1.86 5.75
C ARG A 116 -6.14 -2.10 4.29
N TRP A 117 -5.92 -3.33 3.79
CA TRP A 117 -6.19 -3.66 2.40
C TRP A 117 -7.69 -3.57 2.08
N LEU A 118 -8.54 -4.11 2.96
CA LEU A 118 -9.99 -4.01 2.85
C LEU A 118 -10.47 -2.56 2.84
N THR A 119 -9.92 -1.69 3.69
CA THR A 119 -10.32 -0.27 3.76
C THR A 119 -10.04 0.49 2.47
N CYS A 120 -9.02 0.11 1.71
CA CYS A 120 -8.68 0.76 0.45
C CYS A 120 -9.48 0.23 -0.75
N GLN A 121 -10.12 -0.94 -0.64
CA GLN A 121 -10.88 -1.47 -1.77
C GLN A 121 -12.19 -0.68 -2.01
N PRO A 122 -12.61 -0.52 -3.27
CA PRO A 122 -13.91 0.06 -3.61
C PRO A 122 -15.04 -0.95 -3.33
N LEU A 123 -15.29 -1.21 -2.05
CA LEU A 123 -16.28 -2.19 -1.59
C LEU A 123 -17.71 -1.63 -1.76
N LYS A 124 -18.57 -2.40 -2.45
CA LYS A 124 -20.01 -2.18 -2.53
C LYS A 124 -20.72 -2.88 -1.36
N TYR A 125 -21.86 -2.35 -0.95
CA TYR A 125 -22.58 -2.85 0.21
C TYR A 125 -23.12 -4.26 -0.08
N ASN A 126 -22.59 -5.28 0.62
CA ASN A 126 -23.00 -6.69 0.51
C ASN A 126 -22.89 -7.33 -0.89
N ALA A 127 -22.41 -6.64 -1.92
CA ALA A 127 -22.26 -7.18 -3.28
C ALA A 127 -20.83 -7.68 -3.56
N THR A 128 -19.83 -7.16 -2.86
CA THR A 128 -18.42 -7.50 -3.10
C THR A 128 -18.08 -8.91 -2.63
N VAL A 129 -17.45 -9.67 -3.53
CA VAL A 129 -16.93 -11.01 -3.28
C VAL A 129 -15.41 -10.97 -3.45
N ILE A 130 -14.69 -11.48 -2.45
CA ILE A 130 -13.23 -11.61 -2.49
C ILE A 130 -12.88 -13.08 -2.62
N THR A 131 -12.08 -13.43 -3.62
CA THR A 131 -11.54 -14.78 -3.77
C THR A 131 -10.03 -14.77 -3.59
N THR A 132 -9.52 -15.76 -2.87
CA THR A 132 -8.07 -15.90 -2.65
C THR A 132 -7.51 -16.97 -3.56
N THR A 133 -6.46 -16.65 -4.31
CA THR A 133 -5.74 -17.64 -5.11
C THR A 133 -4.26 -17.58 -4.80
N ILE A 134 -3.60 -18.74 -4.86
CA ILE A 134 -2.15 -18.84 -4.77
C ILE A 134 -1.61 -18.94 -6.20
N SER A 135 -0.90 -17.91 -6.64
CA SER A 135 -0.34 -17.83 -7.99
C SER A 135 1.16 -18.17 -8.02
N PRO A 136 1.67 -18.67 -9.16
CA PRO A 136 3.11 -18.76 -9.39
C PRO A 136 3.74 -17.35 -9.43
N ALA A 137 5.05 -17.31 -9.18
CA ALA A 137 5.79 -16.07 -8.93
C ALA A 137 5.69 -15.02 -10.07
N ILE A 138 5.90 -13.75 -9.69
CA ILE A 138 5.74 -12.56 -10.54
C ILE A 138 6.56 -12.64 -11.86
N PRO A 139 5.97 -12.30 -13.02
CA PRO A 139 6.67 -12.24 -14.30
C PRO A 139 7.77 -11.15 -14.33
N LEU A 140 8.88 -11.44 -15.04
CA LEU A 140 10.09 -10.60 -15.13
C LEU A 140 9.80 -9.13 -15.52
N ARG A 141 8.83 -8.87 -16.40
CA ARG A 141 8.48 -7.52 -16.88
C ARG A 141 8.01 -6.57 -15.76
N GLY A 142 7.35 -7.10 -14.73
CA GLY A 142 6.95 -6.33 -13.54
C GLY A 142 8.12 -6.00 -12.61
N LYS A 143 9.23 -6.76 -12.67
CA LYS A 143 10.44 -6.46 -11.92
C LYS A 143 11.19 -5.28 -12.53
N LEU A 144 11.37 -5.25 -13.85
CA LEU A 144 12.13 -4.19 -14.53
C LEU A 144 11.52 -2.80 -14.30
N ARG A 145 10.19 -2.66 -14.48
CA ARG A 145 9.47 -1.39 -14.27
C ARG A 145 9.65 -0.84 -12.84
N ARG A 146 9.69 -1.71 -11.83
CA ARG A 146 9.92 -1.30 -10.43
C ARG A 146 11.31 -0.72 -10.22
N TRP A 147 12.33 -1.38 -10.78
CA TRP A 147 13.70 -0.91 -10.65
C TRP A 147 13.94 0.40 -11.41
N THR A 148 13.30 0.60 -12.57
CA THR A 148 13.43 1.86 -13.31
C THR A 148 12.85 3.04 -12.54
N PHE A 149 11.63 2.93 -12.00
CA PHE A 149 11.05 3.99 -11.19
C PHE A 149 11.74 4.14 -9.83
N GLY A 150 12.24 3.04 -9.26
CA GLY A 150 13.09 3.10 -8.09
C GLY A 150 14.38 3.89 -8.32
N ALA A 151 15.04 3.66 -9.45
CA ALA A 151 16.24 4.40 -9.84
C ALA A 151 15.95 5.91 -9.99
N ILE A 152 14.81 6.30 -10.56
CA ILE A 152 14.43 7.72 -10.68
C ILE A 152 14.37 8.40 -9.31
N HIS A 153 13.71 7.80 -8.32
CA HIS A 153 13.61 8.39 -6.98
C HIS A 153 14.96 8.45 -6.27
N ILE A 154 15.79 7.41 -6.43
CA ILE A 154 17.15 7.39 -5.88
C ILE A 154 18.01 8.48 -6.53
N ILE A 155 17.97 8.63 -7.85
CA ILE A 155 18.70 9.66 -8.58
C ILE A 155 18.25 11.05 -8.11
N LEU A 156 16.95 11.27 -7.93
CA LEU A 156 16.43 12.55 -7.45
C LEU A 156 16.91 12.88 -6.02
N MET A 157 16.92 11.90 -5.12
CA MET A 157 17.47 12.06 -3.77
C MET A 157 18.98 12.34 -3.80
N LEU A 158 19.75 11.60 -4.60
CA LEU A 158 21.18 11.83 -4.79
C LEU A 158 21.46 13.20 -5.43
N GLY A 159 20.59 13.68 -6.32
CA GLY A 159 20.66 15.00 -6.92
C GLY A 159 20.51 16.12 -5.88
N ILE A 160 19.55 15.98 -4.95
CA ILE A 160 19.40 16.93 -3.82
C ILE A 160 20.64 16.89 -2.92
N MET A 161 21.19 15.70 -2.63
CA MET A 161 22.43 15.57 -1.85
C MET A 161 23.64 16.20 -2.54
N ALA A 162 23.78 16.00 -3.85
CA ALA A 162 24.86 16.59 -4.64
C ALA A 162 24.73 18.12 -4.67
N LEU A 163 23.51 18.65 -4.85
CA LEU A 163 23.24 20.08 -4.77
C LEU A 163 23.61 20.64 -3.39
N ALA A 164 23.28 19.94 -2.31
CA ALA A 164 23.66 20.35 -0.96
C ALA A 164 25.18 20.44 -0.78
N GLY A 165 25.93 19.46 -1.28
CA GLY A 165 27.40 19.49 -1.26
C GLY A 165 27.97 20.66 -2.07
N VAL A 166 27.35 21.00 -3.20
CA VAL A 166 27.76 22.12 -4.05
C VAL A 166 27.43 23.49 -3.43
N ILE A 167 26.35 23.59 -2.65
CA ILE A 167 25.99 24.79 -1.85
C ILE A 167 26.86 24.90 -0.57
N ASP A 168 27.67 23.89 -0.27
CA ASP A 168 28.39 23.75 1.00
C ASP A 168 27.41 23.81 2.19
N ASP A 169 26.30 23.07 2.07
CA ASP A 169 25.31 22.85 3.11
C ASP A 169 25.35 21.39 3.56
N TRP A 170 26.18 21.13 4.58
CA TRP A 170 26.32 19.81 5.19
C TRP A 170 25.04 19.32 5.88
N TRP A 171 24.19 20.23 6.37
CA TRP A 171 22.89 19.86 6.94
C TRP A 171 21.94 19.36 5.85
N GLY A 172 21.88 20.05 4.71
CA GLY A 172 21.15 19.59 3.53
C GLY A 172 21.62 18.22 3.02
N PHE A 173 22.94 17.96 3.05
CA PHE A 173 23.51 16.67 2.69
C PHE A 173 23.05 15.56 3.66
N MET A 174 23.18 15.79 4.96
CA MET A 174 22.76 14.85 6.01
C MET A 174 21.26 14.57 5.98
N ASN A 175 20.45 15.57 5.62
CA ASN A 175 19.02 15.44 5.40
C ASN A 175 18.72 14.45 4.26
N GLY A 176 19.33 14.64 3.09
CA GLY A 176 19.18 13.71 1.97
C GLY A 176 19.64 12.28 2.29
N ALA A 177 20.78 12.14 2.99
CA ALA A 177 21.28 10.82 3.44
C ALA A 177 20.30 10.13 4.40
N SER A 178 19.70 10.88 5.32
CA SER A 178 18.72 10.36 6.30
C SER A 178 17.44 9.89 5.63
N ILE A 179 16.97 10.61 4.59
CA ILE A 179 15.81 10.20 3.79
C ILE A 179 16.11 8.91 3.01
N LEU A 180 17.28 8.83 2.36
CA LEU A 180 17.69 7.63 1.64
C LEU A 180 17.74 6.40 2.57
N LEU A 181 18.32 6.58 3.76
CA LEU A 181 18.34 5.54 4.78
C LEU A 181 16.93 5.13 5.23
N SER A 182 16.03 6.09 5.40
CA SER A 182 14.62 5.82 5.75
C SER A 182 13.89 5.01 4.66
N VAL A 183 14.16 5.28 3.38
CA VAL A 183 13.62 4.49 2.26
C VAL A 183 14.13 3.05 2.30
N LEU A 184 15.43 2.83 2.57
CA LEU A 184 16.02 1.50 2.70
C LEU A 184 15.46 0.71 3.89
N VAL A 185 15.29 1.38 5.04
CA VAL A 185 14.66 0.78 6.23
C VAL A 185 13.22 0.36 5.92
N ARG A 186 12.41 1.24 5.33
CA ARG A 186 11.04 0.91 4.97
C ARG A 186 10.99 -0.26 3.99
N TYR A 187 11.82 -0.25 2.95
CA TYR A 187 11.90 -1.35 1.99
C TYR A 187 12.18 -2.68 2.70
N THR A 188 13.14 -2.69 3.63
CA THR A 188 13.53 -3.88 4.39
C THR A 188 12.37 -4.37 5.27
N ILE A 189 11.75 -3.50 6.06
CA ILE A 189 10.64 -3.84 6.96
C ILE A 189 9.45 -4.39 6.17
N VAL A 190 9.06 -3.72 5.09
CA VAL A 190 7.92 -4.12 4.26
C VAL A 190 8.19 -5.46 3.55
N GLU A 191 9.39 -5.68 3.00
CA GLU A 191 9.74 -6.94 2.36
C GLU A 191 9.83 -8.10 3.37
N LEU A 192 10.31 -7.86 4.60
CA LEU A 192 10.30 -8.88 5.67
C LEU A 192 8.87 -9.30 6.04
N ASN A 193 7.94 -8.35 6.18
CA ASN A 193 6.52 -8.65 6.44
C ASN A 193 5.86 -9.38 5.26
N ARG A 194 6.12 -8.96 4.02
CA ARG A 194 5.62 -9.67 2.82
C ARG A 194 6.12 -11.10 2.73
N ARG A 195 7.39 -11.34 3.07
CA ARG A 195 7.97 -12.70 3.11
C ARG A 195 7.35 -13.56 4.21
N ALA A 196 6.96 -12.96 5.33
CA ALA A 196 6.22 -13.67 6.37
C ALA A 196 4.85 -14.17 5.85
N ILE A 197 4.11 -13.31 5.12
CA ILE A 197 2.86 -13.68 4.45
C ILE A 197 3.10 -14.76 3.39
N ASP A 198 4.15 -14.64 2.57
CA ASP A 198 4.50 -15.65 1.58
C ASP A 198 4.75 -17.02 2.22
N THR A 199 5.50 -17.06 3.32
CA THR A 199 5.81 -18.31 4.04
C THR A 199 4.54 -18.91 4.63
N ALA A 200 3.66 -18.08 5.21
CA ALA A 200 2.37 -18.52 5.75
C ALA A 200 1.43 -19.06 4.65
N ALA A 201 1.39 -18.41 3.49
CA ALA A 201 0.59 -18.82 2.35
C ALA A 201 1.09 -20.14 1.73
N LEU A 202 2.41 -20.33 1.64
CA LEU A 202 2.99 -21.59 1.16
C LEU A 202 2.74 -22.73 2.14
N LYS A 203 2.89 -22.49 3.45
CA LYS A 203 2.53 -23.48 4.48
C LYS A 203 1.05 -23.87 4.40
N ALA A 204 0.16 -22.90 4.14
CA ALA A 204 -1.26 -23.17 3.96
C ALA A 204 -1.55 -24.06 2.75
N LEU A 205 -0.73 -23.99 1.69
CA LEU A 205 -0.90 -24.81 0.50
C LEU A 205 -0.49 -26.28 0.71
N GLU A 206 0.48 -26.53 1.58
CA GLU A 206 0.98 -27.89 1.88
C GLU A 206 -0.01 -28.69 2.73
N GLU A 207 -0.79 -28.02 3.58
CA GLU A 207 -1.81 -28.65 4.42
C GLU A 207 -3.13 -28.80 3.63
N SER A 208 -3.73 -30.00 3.62
CA SER A 208 -4.99 -30.27 2.91
C SER A 208 -6.08 -29.26 3.28
N ASP A 209 -6.68 -28.65 2.26
CA ASP A 209 -7.32 -27.34 2.38
C ASP A 209 -8.76 -27.41 1.85
N GLU A 210 -9.73 -27.34 2.76
CA GLU A 210 -11.16 -27.22 2.45
C GLU A 210 -11.51 -25.75 2.19
N ASP A 211 -12.41 -25.53 1.23
CA ASP A 211 -12.95 -24.20 0.98
C ASP A 211 -13.89 -23.78 2.12
N VAL A 212 -13.68 -22.56 2.62
CA VAL A 212 -14.47 -21.97 3.71
C VAL A 212 -15.21 -20.73 3.24
N LYS A 213 -16.43 -20.59 3.74
CA LYS A 213 -17.30 -19.44 3.50
C LYS A 213 -17.16 -18.44 4.63
N ILE A 214 -16.78 -17.22 4.29
CA ILE A 214 -16.49 -16.18 5.27
C ILE A 214 -17.31 -14.94 4.97
N LEU A 215 -17.83 -14.32 6.02
CA LEU A 215 -18.38 -12.98 5.98
C LEU A 215 -17.53 -12.07 6.88
N VAL A 216 -17.10 -10.93 6.37
CA VAL A 216 -16.41 -9.91 7.16
C VAL A 216 -17.27 -8.66 7.20
N THR A 217 -17.56 -8.17 8.40
CA THR A 217 -18.20 -6.86 8.62
C THR A 217 -17.14 -5.82 8.94
N LEU A 218 -17.21 -4.68 8.26
CA LEU A 218 -16.29 -3.55 8.40
C LEU A 218 -16.82 -2.53 9.42
N PRO A 219 -15.96 -1.64 9.94
CA PRO A 219 -16.35 -0.58 10.88
C PRO A 219 -17.43 0.37 10.35
N ASN A 220 -17.51 0.53 9.02
CA ASN A 220 -18.50 1.37 8.35
C ASN A 220 -19.85 0.66 8.10
N GLY A 221 -20.06 -0.54 8.65
CA GLY A 221 -21.28 -1.33 8.51
C GLY A 221 -21.40 -2.11 7.20
N LYS A 222 -20.48 -1.92 6.24
CA LYS A 222 -20.39 -2.74 5.02
C LYS A 222 -20.01 -4.17 5.39
N ALA A 223 -20.53 -5.13 4.64
CA ALA A 223 -20.10 -6.52 4.75
C ALA A 223 -19.56 -7.01 3.40
N VAL A 224 -18.53 -7.85 3.46
CA VAL A 224 -17.90 -8.48 2.29
C VAL A 224 -17.91 -9.98 2.47
N THR A 225 -18.19 -10.67 1.37
CA THR A 225 -18.13 -12.12 1.29
C THR A 225 -16.74 -12.53 0.83
N ILE A 226 -16.13 -13.49 1.51
CA ILE A 226 -14.80 -14.01 1.16
C ILE A 226 -14.91 -15.52 0.97
N HIS A 227 -14.45 -15.99 -0.20
CA HIS A 227 -14.20 -17.39 -0.46
C HIS A 227 -12.70 -17.62 -0.46
N THR A 228 -12.26 -18.36 0.54
CA THR A 228 -10.86 -18.71 0.73
C THR A 228 -10.79 -20.13 1.23
N ARG A 229 -9.58 -20.59 1.46
CA ARG A 229 -9.34 -21.91 2.01
C ARG A 229 -9.00 -21.81 3.50
N ARG A 230 -9.36 -22.83 4.28
CA ARG A 230 -9.30 -22.80 5.75
C ARG A 230 -7.92 -22.39 6.27
N LYS A 231 -6.84 -22.90 5.67
CA LYS A 231 -5.48 -22.64 6.17
C LYS A 231 -4.97 -21.25 5.80
N ILE A 232 -5.38 -20.72 4.65
CA ILE A 232 -5.10 -19.32 4.27
C ILE A 232 -5.77 -18.36 5.25
N LEU A 233 -7.03 -18.63 5.63
CA LEU A 233 -7.73 -17.86 6.66
C LEU A 233 -6.94 -17.83 7.96
N LEU A 234 -6.60 -18.99 8.50
CA LEU A 234 -5.96 -19.11 9.82
C LEU A 234 -4.56 -18.47 9.84
N TYR A 235 -3.73 -18.78 8.84
CA TYR A 235 -2.32 -18.39 8.85
C TYR A 235 -2.05 -16.99 8.29
N CYS A 236 -2.91 -16.44 7.43
CA CYS A 236 -2.66 -15.15 6.77
C CYS A 236 -3.65 -14.05 7.19
N LEU A 237 -4.93 -14.37 7.40
CA LEU A 237 -5.99 -13.38 7.61
C LEU A 237 -6.35 -13.17 9.09
N LEU A 238 -6.30 -14.23 9.90
CA LEU A 238 -6.55 -14.16 11.35
C LEU A 238 -5.26 -13.99 12.14
N THR A 239 -4.23 -14.79 11.84
CA THR A 239 -2.96 -14.73 12.57
C THR A 239 -1.97 -13.84 11.83
N ASN A 240 -1.41 -12.82 12.50
CA ASN A 240 -0.36 -11.97 11.91
C ASN A 240 0.92 -12.81 11.66
N PRO A 241 1.34 -13.01 10.39
CA PRO A 241 2.56 -13.74 10.09
C PRO A 241 3.78 -12.99 10.64
N ARG A 242 4.66 -13.70 11.34
CA ARG A 242 5.86 -13.11 11.94
C ARG A 242 7.06 -13.21 10.99
N PRO A 243 7.89 -12.16 10.86
CA PRO A 243 9.12 -12.23 10.09
C PRO A 243 10.06 -13.32 10.60
N ALA A 244 10.69 -14.06 9.68
CA ALA A 244 11.64 -15.13 10.01
C ALA A 244 12.89 -14.63 10.77
N TYR A 245 13.29 -13.38 10.53
CA TYR A 245 14.48 -12.76 11.13
C TYR A 245 14.08 -11.58 12.02
N PRO A 246 13.60 -11.82 13.26
CA PRO A 246 13.11 -10.77 14.14
C PRO A 246 14.22 -9.80 14.59
N THR A 247 15.47 -10.26 14.67
CA THR A 247 16.61 -9.41 15.03
C THR A 247 16.89 -8.36 13.95
N VAL A 248 16.93 -8.78 12.68
CA VAL A 248 17.11 -7.86 11.54
C VAL A 248 15.98 -6.85 11.49
N TYR A 249 14.74 -7.30 11.76
CA TYR A 249 13.57 -6.43 11.84
C TYR A 249 13.73 -5.32 12.89
N LYS A 250 14.11 -5.68 14.12
CA LYS A 250 14.33 -4.72 15.22
C LYS A 250 15.50 -3.77 14.95
N ILE A 251 16.59 -4.27 14.37
CA ILE A 251 17.74 -3.42 13.97
C ILE A 251 17.29 -2.41 12.90
N ALA A 252 16.53 -2.85 11.90
CA ALA A 252 16.00 -1.94 10.88
C ALA A 252 15.09 -0.86 11.50
N GLN A 253 14.25 -1.21 12.48
CA GLN A 253 13.43 -0.23 13.21
C GLN A 253 14.27 0.80 13.97
N PHE A 254 15.32 0.36 14.67
CA PHE A 254 16.23 1.24 15.37
C PHE A 254 16.97 2.20 14.41
N ILE A 255 17.46 1.68 13.29
CA ILE A 255 18.07 2.49 12.23
C ILE A 255 17.04 3.49 11.68
N GLY A 256 15.79 3.06 11.48
CA GLY A 256 14.70 3.93 11.02
C GLY A 256 14.41 5.10 11.96
N TRP A 257 14.36 4.84 13.27
CA TRP A 257 14.19 5.88 14.28
C TRP A 257 15.37 6.87 14.29
N THR A 258 16.58 6.35 14.19
CA THR A 258 17.79 7.17 14.13
C THR A 258 17.80 8.04 12.87
N ALA A 259 17.49 7.44 11.71
CA ALA A 259 17.40 8.16 10.44
C ALA A 259 16.32 9.25 10.47
N PHE A 260 15.17 8.96 11.07
CA PHE A 260 14.09 9.95 11.24
C PHE A 260 14.52 11.12 12.14
N GLY A 261 15.18 10.84 13.27
CA GLY A 261 15.73 11.88 14.15
C GLY A 261 16.76 12.76 13.44
N CYS A 262 17.71 12.14 12.72
CA CYS A 262 18.68 12.88 11.92
C CYS A 262 18.00 13.72 10.84
N HIS A 263 17.00 13.19 10.14
CA HIS A 263 16.22 13.91 9.12
C HIS A 263 15.56 15.16 9.70
N ILE A 264 14.90 15.06 10.86
CA ILE A 264 14.27 16.20 11.55
C ILE A 264 15.26 17.32 11.83
N VAL A 265 16.38 16.99 12.49
CA VAL A 265 17.37 17.98 12.91
C VAL A 265 18.04 18.61 11.69
N SER A 266 18.48 17.79 10.75
CA SER A 266 19.19 18.25 9.56
C SER A 266 18.31 19.06 8.60
N LEU A 267 17.03 18.73 8.48
CA LEU A 267 16.11 19.53 7.70
C LEU A 267 15.92 20.92 8.31
N GLY A 268 15.69 21.01 9.62
CA GLY A 268 15.50 22.30 10.31
C GLY A 268 16.72 23.23 10.23
N MET A 269 17.92 22.66 10.07
CA MET A 269 19.18 23.40 9.97
C MET A 269 19.65 23.63 8.52
N SER A 270 19.00 23.01 7.54
CA SER A 270 19.35 23.14 6.11
C SER A 270 18.88 24.47 5.53
N THR A 271 19.52 24.91 4.44
CA THR A 271 19.15 26.10 3.67
C THR A 271 17.72 25.99 3.11
N LEU A 272 17.03 27.13 3.02
CA LEU A 272 15.61 27.19 2.68
C LEU A 272 15.27 26.50 1.34
N ILE A 273 16.13 26.60 0.33
CA ILE A 273 15.90 25.97 -0.97
C ILE A 273 15.93 24.44 -0.86
N LEU A 274 16.89 23.89 -0.12
CA LEU A 274 16.97 22.45 0.11
C LEU A 274 15.82 21.95 0.97
N GLN A 275 15.35 22.76 1.94
CA GLN A 275 14.11 22.48 2.68
C GLN A 275 12.92 22.37 1.73
N ILE A 276 12.70 23.37 0.87
CA ILE A 276 11.58 23.38 -0.08
C ILE A 276 11.65 22.19 -1.05
N LEU A 277 12.81 21.93 -1.65
CA LEU A 277 12.99 20.81 -2.58
C LEU A 277 12.70 19.47 -1.89
N THR A 278 13.17 19.30 -0.65
CA THR A 278 12.92 18.11 0.16
C THR A 278 11.43 17.96 0.46
N VAL A 279 10.77 19.02 0.92
CA VAL A 279 9.34 19.01 1.25
C VAL A 279 8.50 18.69 0.01
N VAL A 280 8.79 19.31 -1.14
CA VAL A 280 8.08 19.02 -2.40
C VAL A 280 8.29 17.57 -2.82
N LEU A 281 9.51 17.06 -2.73
CA LEU A 281 9.81 15.66 -3.03
C LEU A 281 9.02 14.70 -2.13
N LEU A 282 9.05 14.92 -0.80
CA LEU A 282 8.37 14.08 0.17
C LEU A 282 6.84 14.16 0.01
N ALA A 283 6.29 15.36 -0.11
CA ALA A 283 4.85 15.56 -0.27
C ALA A 283 4.35 14.98 -1.58
N GLY A 284 5.01 15.28 -2.70
CA GLY A 284 4.64 14.74 -4.02
C GLY A 284 4.71 13.22 -4.06
N SER A 285 5.78 12.65 -3.51
CA SER A 285 5.92 11.19 -3.39
C SER A 285 4.83 10.59 -2.51
N THR A 286 4.53 11.21 -1.36
CA THR A 286 3.48 10.76 -0.44
C THR A 286 2.12 10.76 -1.13
N VAL A 287 1.77 11.84 -1.83
CA VAL A 287 0.53 11.92 -2.62
C VAL A 287 0.45 10.77 -3.64
N LEU A 288 1.51 10.49 -4.39
CA LEU A 288 1.51 9.38 -5.34
C LEU A 288 1.25 8.02 -4.68
N VAL A 289 1.82 7.80 -3.48
CA VAL A 289 1.63 6.57 -2.70
C VAL A 289 0.20 6.47 -2.16
N THR A 290 -0.36 7.56 -1.63
CA THR A 290 -1.71 7.57 -1.05
C THR A 290 -2.80 7.47 -2.12
N TYR A 291 -2.56 7.99 -3.32
CA TYR A 291 -3.41 7.77 -4.49
C TYR A 291 -3.19 6.41 -5.16
N ARG A 292 -2.27 5.58 -4.63
CA ARG A 292 -2.07 4.18 -5.03
C ARG A 292 -1.64 4.03 -6.48
N VAL A 293 -0.83 4.98 -6.96
CA VAL A 293 -0.40 5.02 -8.35
C VAL A 293 0.51 3.81 -8.63
N GLY A 294 0.02 2.92 -9.50
CA GLY A 294 0.69 1.70 -9.97
C GLY A 294 0.85 0.59 -8.93
N ASP A 295 -0.06 0.55 -7.95
CA ASP A 295 -0.24 -0.59 -7.06
C ASP A 295 -0.81 -1.80 -7.82
N ASP A 296 -0.30 -2.99 -7.51
CA ASP A 296 -0.88 -4.27 -7.95
C ASP A 296 -1.86 -4.75 -6.86
N GLU A 297 -3.02 -4.11 -6.75
CA GLU A 297 -4.02 -4.28 -5.66
C GLU A 297 -4.41 -5.75 -5.43
N GLY A 298 -4.44 -6.55 -6.49
CA GLY A 298 -4.78 -7.96 -6.40
C GLY A 298 -3.67 -8.82 -5.80
N ARG A 299 -2.42 -8.33 -5.74
CA ARG A 299 -1.26 -9.13 -5.34
C ARG A 299 -0.57 -8.56 -4.10
N ILE A 300 -0.82 -9.19 -2.96
CA ILE A 300 -0.29 -8.77 -1.66
C ILE A 300 1.16 -9.22 -1.51
N SER A 301 1.39 -10.52 -1.74
CA SER A 301 2.70 -11.15 -1.57
C SER A 301 3.18 -11.72 -2.91
N ARG A 302 4.31 -12.44 -2.94
CA ARG A 302 4.77 -13.09 -4.19
C ARG A 302 3.80 -14.17 -4.67
N HIS A 303 3.07 -14.79 -3.75
CA HIS A 303 2.21 -15.94 -4.02
C HIS A 303 0.73 -15.70 -3.71
N LEU A 304 0.39 -14.87 -2.73
CA LEU A 304 -1.00 -14.61 -2.34
C LEU A 304 -1.63 -13.51 -3.20
N VAL A 305 -2.71 -13.88 -3.90
CA VAL A 305 -3.52 -13.00 -4.74
C VAL A 305 -4.95 -12.94 -4.18
N LEU A 306 -5.47 -11.73 -4.01
CA LEU A 306 -6.83 -11.43 -3.58
C LEU A 306 -7.57 -10.76 -4.74
N ASN A 307 -8.54 -11.44 -5.34
CA ASN A 307 -9.36 -10.87 -6.40
C ASN A 307 -10.64 -10.32 -5.81
N CYS A 308 -10.88 -9.02 -6.00
CA CYS A 308 -12.09 -8.34 -5.58
C CYS A 308 -13.04 -8.23 -6.77
N ILE A 309 -14.18 -8.90 -6.71
CA ILE A 309 -15.21 -8.87 -7.73
C ILE A 309 -16.42 -8.15 -7.16
N ASN A 310 -16.83 -7.07 -7.85
CA ASN A 310 -18.06 -6.36 -7.55
C ASN A 310 -19.11 -6.82 -8.55
N GLU A 311 -20.16 -7.49 -8.07
CA GLU A 311 -21.29 -7.88 -8.92
C GLU A 311 -22.19 -6.64 -9.14
N ASP A 312 -22.22 -6.14 -10.37
CA ASP A 312 -23.01 -4.97 -10.74
C ASP A 312 -24.50 -5.31 -10.90
N GLY A 313 -25.38 -4.41 -10.45
CA GLY A 313 -26.83 -4.51 -10.66
C GLY A 313 -27.59 -5.36 -9.63
N GLN A 314 -26.96 -5.76 -8.53
CA GLN A 314 -27.61 -6.49 -7.45
C GLN A 314 -28.18 -5.57 -6.36
N PRO A 315 -29.29 -5.96 -5.71
CA PRO A 315 -29.91 -5.16 -4.66
C PRO A 315 -29.02 -5.07 -3.42
N ASP A 316 -28.94 -3.87 -2.81
CA ASP A 316 -28.14 -3.53 -1.61
C ASP A 316 -28.71 -4.14 -0.30
N PHE A 317 -29.22 -5.39 -0.35
CA PHE A 317 -29.86 -6.05 0.79
C PHE A 317 -29.01 -7.21 1.33
N ARG A 318 -28.76 -7.23 2.65
CA ARG A 318 -27.87 -8.23 3.29
C ARG A 318 -28.26 -9.68 3.03
N ALA A 319 -29.55 -9.96 3.02
CA ALA A 319 -30.02 -11.32 2.87
C ALA A 319 -29.84 -11.86 1.42
N TYR A 320 -29.67 -10.98 0.43
CA TYR A 320 -29.18 -11.37 -0.89
C TYR A 320 -27.77 -11.97 -0.79
N ALA A 321 -26.86 -11.30 -0.06
CA ALA A 321 -25.51 -11.81 0.14
C ALA A 321 -25.50 -13.14 0.89
N TYR A 322 -26.42 -13.33 1.83
CA TYR A 322 -26.57 -14.59 2.57
C TYR A 322 -27.02 -15.75 1.70
N ALA A 323 -27.96 -15.51 0.77
CA ALA A 323 -28.39 -16.55 -0.16
C ALA A 323 -27.29 -17.01 -1.12
N ARG A 324 -26.38 -16.10 -1.52
CA ARG A 324 -25.23 -16.44 -2.38
C ARG A 324 -24.30 -17.48 -1.76
N PHE A 325 -24.18 -17.51 -0.43
CA PHE A 325 -23.36 -18.50 0.25
C PHE A 325 -23.87 -19.94 0.13
N LYS A 326 -25.12 -20.16 -0.31
CA LYS A 326 -25.76 -21.50 -0.36
C LYS A 326 -25.52 -22.27 0.94
N LEU A 327 -25.99 -21.68 2.03
CA LEU A 327 -25.71 -22.16 3.38
C LEU A 327 -26.37 -23.52 3.65
N THR A 328 -25.64 -24.38 4.35
CA THR A 328 -26.20 -25.58 4.98
C THR A 328 -27.03 -25.21 6.21
N GLU A 329 -27.84 -26.12 6.72
CA GLU A 329 -28.67 -25.87 7.91
C GLU A 329 -27.82 -25.49 9.15
N LYS A 330 -26.70 -26.19 9.37
CA LYS A 330 -25.74 -25.87 10.45
C LYS A 330 -25.10 -24.49 10.29
N GLU A 331 -24.80 -24.11 9.05
CA GLU A 331 -24.26 -22.79 8.73
C GLU A 331 -25.31 -21.69 9.02
N GLU A 332 -26.60 -21.93 8.74
CA GLU A 332 -27.69 -21.01 9.06
C GLU A 332 -27.91 -20.86 10.57
N GLU A 333 -27.80 -21.94 11.34
CA GLU A 333 -27.85 -21.90 12.81
C GLU A 333 -26.74 -21.01 13.37
N SER A 334 -25.53 -21.11 12.82
CA SER A 334 -24.40 -20.25 13.19
C SER A 334 -24.69 -18.77 12.89
N MET A 335 -25.27 -18.49 11.72
CA MET A 335 -25.69 -17.13 11.34
C MET A 335 -26.77 -16.56 12.27
N GLN A 336 -27.69 -17.39 12.74
CA GLN A 336 -28.70 -17.00 13.72
C GLN A 336 -28.07 -16.71 15.10
N LEU A 337 -27.16 -17.56 15.57
CA LEU A 337 -26.47 -17.39 16.85
C LEU A 337 -25.69 -16.08 16.92
N TRP A 338 -25.12 -15.66 15.78
CA TRP A 338 -24.39 -14.39 15.68
C TRP A 338 -25.27 -13.18 15.41
N ASN A 339 -26.60 -13.33 15.42
CA ASN A 339 -27.58 -12.30 15.10
C ASN A 339 -27.38 -11.69 13.69
N LEU A 340 -26.80 -12.45 12.77
CA LEU A 340 -26.73 -12.07 11.35
C LEU A 340 -28.05 -12.40 10.64
N PHE A 341 -28.69 -13.50 11.04
CA PHE A 341 -30.07 -13.82 10.68
C PHE A 341 -31.02 -13.37 11.78
N PRO A 342 -32.25 -12.96 11.44
CA PRO A 342 -33.27 -12.73 12.45
C PRO A 342 -33.63 -14.04 13.14
N HIS A 343 -34.06 -13.94 14.40
CA HIS A 343 -34.57 -15.09 15.14
C HIS A 343 -35.73 -15.75 14.39
N LYS A 344 -35.90 -17.06 14.60
CA LYS A 344 -36.96 -17.88 13.96
C LYS A 344 -38.39 -17.38 14.24
N SER A 345 -38.58 -16.50 15.24
CA SER A 345 -39.83 -15.79 15.48
C SER A 345 -40.27 -14.88 14.31
N ASN A 346 -39.35 -14.46 13.44
CA ASN A 346 -39.68 -13.71 12.23
C ASN A 346 -40.03 -14.69 11.08
N GLU A 347 -41.19 -15.33 11.18
CA GLU A 347 -41.67 -16.33 10.22
C GLU A 347 -41.76 -15.79 8.78
N LYS A 348 -42.11 -14.51 8.62
CA LYS A 348 -42.20 -13.85 7.32
C LYS A 348 -40.85 -13.74 6.62
N TRP A 349 -39.78 -13.43 7.35
CA TRP A 349 -38.45 -13.39 6.78
C TRP A 349 -37.97 -14.78 6.38
N TRP A 350 -38.17 -15.77 7.26
CA TRP A 350 -37.72 -17.15 7.06
C TRP A 350 -38.44 -17.85 5.90
N SER A 351 -39.77 -17.75 5.82
CA SER A 351 -40.55 -18.29 4.68
C SER A 351 -40.03 -17.75 3.34
N ARG A 352 -39.82 -16.43 3.24
CA ARG A 352 -39.30 -15.80 2.02
C ARG A 352 -37.86 -16.16 1.71
N TYR A 353 -37.00 -16.24 2.73
CA TYR A 353 -35.62 -16.69 2.55
C TYR A 353 -35.59 -18.10 1.97
N ILE A 354 -36.40 -19.02 2.50
CA ILE A 354 -36.51 -20.41 2.02
C ILE A 354 -37.03 -20.45 0.56
N ASP A 355 -38.08 -19.70 0.23
CA ASP A 355 -38.66 -19.62 -1.13
C ASP A 355 -37.63 -19.15 -2.19
N CYS A 356 -36.72 -18.28 -1.77
CA CYS A 356 -35.74 -17.64 -2.64
C CYS A 356 -34.36 -18.30 -2.58
N LYS A 357 -34.08 -19.15 -1.58
CA LYS A 357 -32.78 -19.83 -1.37
C LYS A 357 -32.31 -20.61 -2.61
N GLY A 358 -33.26 -21.16 -3.39
CA GLY A 358 -32.97 -21.90 -4.62
C GLY A 358 -32.77 -21.05 -5.87
N ASP A 359 -33.23 -19.79 -5.88
CA ASP A 359 -33.17 -18.90 -7.04
C ASP A 359 -32.89 -17.47 -6.61
N ILE A 360 -31.61 -17.10 -6.73
CA ILE A 360 -31.08 -15.81 -6.31
C ILE A 360 -31.79 -14.63 -7.03
N SER A 361 -32.33 -14.85 -8.23
CA SER A 361 -33.04 -13.81 -8.98
C SER A 361 -34.31 -13.33 -8.27
N LYS A 362 -34.92 -14.18 -7.42
CA LYS A 362 -36.14 -13.87 -6.65
C LYS A 362 -35.92 -12.86 -5.53
N PHE A 363 -34.67 -12.61 -5.15
CA PHE A 363 -34.35 -11.56 -4.17
C PHE A 363 -34.39 -10.14 -4.75
N LYS A 364 -34.65 -9.98 -6.05
CA LYS A 364 -34.85 -8.68 -6.69
C LYS A 364 -36.11 -8.01 -6.11
N ASN A 365 -35.94 -6.81 -5.53
CA ASN A 365 -36.98 -6.02 -4.83
C ASN A 365 -37.39 -6.50 -3.43
N TRP A 366 -36.60 -7.37 -2.78
CA TRP A 366 -36.93 -7.89 -1.45
C TRP A 366 -36.95 -6.81 -0.36
N ASP A 367 -36.12 -5.78 -0.51
CA ASP A 367 -36.08 -4.58 0.31
C ASP A 367 -37.44 -3.86 0.37
N ARG A 368 -38.09 -3.64 -0.77
CA ARG A 368 -39.42 -3.01 -0.84
C ARG A 368 -40.46 -3.86 -0.12
N ILE A 369 -40.42 -5.17 -0.27
CA ILE A 369 -41.42 -6.08 0.29
C ILE A 369 -41.37 -6.10 1.83
N LEU A 370 -40.19 -5.91 2.41
CA LEU A 370 -40.00 -5.87 3.86
C LEU A 370 -40.22 -4.47 4.46
N SER A 371 -40.07 -3.39 3.68
CA SER A 371 -40.30 -2.01 4.16
C SER A 371 -41.78 -1.60 4.19
N PHE A 372 -42.65 -2.27 3.41
CA PHE A 372 -44.09 -1.96 3.32
C PHE A 372 -44.96 -2.87 4.20
N SER A 373 -44.41 -3.42 5.27
CA SER A 373 -45.11 -4.22 6.28
C SER A 373 -44.52 -4.02 7.64
#